data_AF-A0A1Q6DSK0-F1
#
_entry.id   AF-A0A1Q6DSK0-F1
#
_cell.length_a   1.000
_cell.length_b   1.000
_cell.length_c   1.000
_cell.angle_alpha   90.00
_cell.angle_beta   90.00
_cell.angle_gamma   90.00
#
_symmetry.space_group_name_H-M   'P 1'
#
loop_
_entity.id
_entity.type
_entity.pdbx_description
1 polymer ?
#
loop_
_entity_poly.entity_id
_entity_poly.type
_entity_poly.pdbx_seq_one_letter_code
_entity_poly.pdbx_strand_id
1 'polypeptide(L)'
;MLSSIMCIIAGLVLLTGVLRVIPAIGGQLEKVGKWLGSFQTIIGLIALVIGIMSLSSLQGMMLVIAGIVLLAGVLSVIPAMGKYLEKLAKILTGFQVPIGIITLIIGIMGFL
;
A
#
# COMPACT_ATOMS: atom_id res chain seq x y z
N MET A 1 18.31 4.53 1.62
CA MET A 1 18.01 3.97 2.95
C MET A 1 16.61 4.29 3.43
N LEU A 2 16.22 5.55 3.66
CA LEU A 2 14.86 5.88 4.13
C LEU A 2 13.76 5.43 3.14
N SER A 3 13.95 5.69 1.84
CA SER A 3 13.03 5.24 0.77
C SER A 3 12.93 3.72 0.70
N SER A 4 14.03 2.99 0.88
CA SER A 4 14.08 1.53 0.87
C SER A 4 13.26 0.93 2.03
N ILE A 5 13.44 1.46 3.25
CA ILE A 5 12.67 1.04 4.43
C ILE A 5 11.17 1.31 4.20
N MET A 6 10.84 2.48 3.67
CA MET A 6 9.45 2.82 3.38
C MET A 6 8.85 1.96 2.26
N CYS A 7 9.62 1.57 1.24
CA CYS A 7 9.17 0.60 0.24
C CYS A 7 8.82 -0.74 0.88
N ILE A 8 9.64 -1.23 1.82
CA ILE A 8 9.37 -2.49 2.53
C ILE A 8 8.08 -2.36 3.35
N ILE A 9 7.94 -1.27 4.13
CA ILE A 9 6.74 -1.02 4.96
C ILE A 9 5.49 -0.88 4.07
N ALA A 10 5.55 -0.08 3.01
CA ALA A 10 4.44 0.13 2.09
C ALA A 10 4.08 -1.18 1.36
N GLY A 11 5.06 -1.95 0.92
CA GLY A 11 4.86 -3.27 0.31
C GLY A 11 4.18 -4.25 1.25
N LEU A 12 4.64 -4.35 2.50
CA LEU A 12 4.00 -5.19 3.52
C LEU A 12 2.55 -4.76 3.79
N VAL A 13 2.30 -3.45 3.93
CA VAL A 13 0.95 -2.93 4.20
C VAL A 13 0.03 -3.14 3.00
N LEU A 14 0.53 -2.98 1.77
CA LEU A 14 -0.22 -3.35 0.56
C LEU A 14 -0.63 -4.83 0.61
N LEU A 15 0.25 -5.73 1.02
CA LEU A 15 -0.06 -7.15 1.17
C LEU A 15 -1.08 -7.43 2.28
N THR A 16 -1.17 -6.60 3.33
CA THR A 16 -2.22 -6.74 4.36
C THR A 16 -3.64 -6.49 3.83
N GLY A 17 -3.79 -5.74 2.75
CA GLY A 17 -5.09 -5.59 2.09
C GLY A 17 -5.62 -6.92 1.55
N VAL A 18 -4.74 -7.83 1.14
CA VAL A 18 -5.09 -9.18 0.67
C VAL A 18 -5.42 -10.10 1.83
N LEU A 19 -4.69 -9.97 2.94
CA LEU A 19 -4.92 -10.73 4.17
C LEU A 19 -6.35 -10.52 4.74
N ARG A 20 -6.98 -9.37 4.49
CA ARG A 20 -8.40 -9.14 4.84
C ARG A 20 -9.39 -9.86 3.92
N VAL A 21 -8.99 -10.19 2.69
CA VAL A 21 -9.85 -10.80 1.67
C VAL A 21 -9.73 -12.33 1.67
N ILE A 22 -8.67 -12.89 2.27
CA ILE A 22 -8.49 -14.34 2.40
C ILE A 22 -9.05 -14.81 3.75
N PRO A 23 -10.27 -15.37 3.82
CA PRO A 23 -10.89 -15.87 5.07
C PRO A 23 -10.19 -17.11 5.66
N ALA A 24 -9.17 -17.65 4.99
CA ALA A 24 -8.44 -18.85 5.40
C ALA A 24 -7.26 -18.58 6.34
N ILE A 25 -6.93 -17.31 6.62
CA ILE A 25 -5.76 -16.95 7.40
C ILE A 25 -6.19 -16.69 8.86
N GLY A 26 -5.81 -17.61 9.76
CA GLY A 26 -6.30 -17.72 11.13
C GLY A 26 -6.33 -16.42 11.97
N GLY A 27 -7.20 -16.37 12.98
CA GLY A 27 -7.63 -15.14 13.66
C GLY A 27 -6.56 -14.20 14.26
N GLN A 28 -5.31 -14.64 14.43
CA GLN A 28 -4.20 -13.74 14.79
C GLN A 28 -3.76 -12.85 13.63
N LEU A 29 -3.69 -13.39 12.41
CA LEU A 29 -3.32 -12.66 11.21
C LEU A 29 -4.44 -11.71 10.76
N GLU A 30 -5.71 -12.06 11.01
CA GLU A 30 -6.84 -11.14 10.77
C GLU A 30 -6.77 -9.90 11.70
N LYS A 31 -6.42 -10.09 12.99
CA LYS A 31 -6.21 -8.98 13.93
C LYS A 31 -5.05 -8.08 13.51
N VAL A 32 -3.92 -8.68 13.12
CA VAL A 32 -2.74 -7.96 12.62
C VAL A 32 -3.08 -7.20 11.33
N GLY A 33 -3.81 -7.81 10.39
CA GLY A 33 -4.26 -7.15 9.15
C GLY A 33 -5.30 -6.05 9.38
N LYS A 34 -6.19 -6.17 10.38
CA LYS A 34 -7.07 -5.08 10.80
C LYS A 34 -6.27 -3.91 11.36
N TRP A 35 -5.34 -4.19 12.28
CA TRP A 35 -4.50 -3.18 12.91
C TRP A 35 -3.59 -2.45 11.90
N LEU A 36 -2.84 -3.18 11.07
CA LEU A 36 -2.00 -2.61 9.99
C LEU A 36 -2.83 -1.81 8.99
N GLY A 37 -4.01 -2.30 8.61
CA GLY A 37 -4.86 -1.57 7.69
C GLY A 37 -5.49 -0.30 8.29
N SER A 38 -5.55 -0.13 9.62
CA SER A 38 -5.90 1.16 10.24
C SER A 38 -4.81 2.21 10.07
N PHE A 39 -3.54 1.79 9.97
CA PHE A 39 -2.42 2.68 9.66
C PHE A 39 -2.22 2.89 8.16
N GLN A 40 -2.97 2.20 7.30
CA GLN A 40 -2.83 2.23 5.85
C GLN A 40 -2.88 3.66 5.29
N THR A 41 -3.78 4.50 5.78
CA THR A 41 -3.92 5.89 5.33
C THR A 41 -2.68 6.72 5.66
N ILE A 42 -2.18 6.59 6.89
CA ILE A 42 -1.01 7.33 7.37
C ILE A 42 0.24 6.87 6.61
N ILE A 43 0.42 5.55 6.47
CA ILE A 43 1.54 4.96 5.75
C ILE A 43 1.48 5.33 4.27
N GLY A 44 0.30 5.29 3.65
CA GLY A 44 0.10 5.70 2.26
C GLY A 44 0.45 7.17 2.03
N LEU A 45 0.05 8.05 2.95
CA LEU A 45 0.39 9.48 2.90
C LEU A 45 1.90 9.70 3.05
N ILE A 46 2.53 9.08 4.05
CA ILE A 46 3.98 9.18 4.28
C ILE A 46 4.76 8.63 3.08
N ALA A 47 4.34 7.48 2.54
CA ALA A 47 4.93 6.87 1.34
C ALA A 47 4.82 7.80 0.13
N LEU A 48 3.67 8.47 -0.05
CA LEU A 48 3.48 9.46 -1.12
C LEU A 48 4.43 10.65 -0.95
N VAL A 49 4.50 11.25 0.24
CA VAL A 49 5.36 12.41 0.51
C VAL A 49 6.83 12.07 0.29
N ILE A 50 7.30 10.95 0.84
CA ILE A 50 8.69 10.49 0.66
C ILE A 50 8.95 10.10 -0.79
N GLY A 51 7.99 9.47 -1.46
CA GLY A 51 8.09 9.11 -2.87
C GLY A 51 8.24 10.33 -3.77
N ILE A 52 7.46 11.41 -3.52
CA ILE A 52 7.56 12.68 -4.24
C ILE A 52 8.91 13.35 -3.98
N MET A 53 9.39 13.36 -2.73
CA MET A 53 10.71 13.91 -2.40
C MET A 53 11.86 13.10 -3.04
N SER A 54 11.66 11.81 -3.25
CA SER A 54 12.67 10.86 -3.75
C SER A 54 12.40 10.42 -5.20
N LEU A 55 11.63 11.19 -5.97
CA LEU A 55 11.12 10.81 -7.31
C LEU A 55 12.23 10.52 -8.34
N SER A 56 13.41 11.09 -8.12
CA SER A 56 14.62 10.84 -8.91
C SER A 56 15.17 9.41 -8.78
N SER A 57 14.65 8.62 -7.83
CA SER A 57 15.02 7.23 -7.61
C SER A 57 13.89 6.27 -7.99
N LEU A 58 14.27 5.07 -8.45
CA LEU A 58 13.32 4.00 -8.79
C LEU A 58 12.43 3.62 -7.59
N GLN A 59 13.00 3.66 -6.38
CA GLN A 59 12.27 3.45 -5.13
C GLN A 59 11.23 4.55 -4.87
N GLY A 60 11.57 5.81 -5.15
CA GLY A 60 10.64 6.94 -5.00
C GLY A 60 9.44 6.82 -5.92
N MET A 61 9.65 6.45 -7.18
CA MET A 61 8.55 6.19 -8.13
C MET A 61 7.62 5.08 -7.61
N MET A 62 8.19 3.97 -7.14
CA MET A 62 7.42 2.87 -6.55
C MET A 62 6.68 3.29 -5.29
N LEU A 63 7.28 4.12 -4.44
CA LEU A 63 6.65 4.68 -3.24
C LEU A 63 5.46 5.58 -3.57
N VAL A 64 5.55 6.38 -4.63
CA VAL A 64 4.41 7.17 -5.12
C VAL A 64 3.28 6.24 -5.57
N ILE A 65 3.59 5.23 -6.38
CA ILE A 65 2.60 4.26 -6.84
C ILE A 65 1.97 3.50 -5.66
N ALA A 66 2.80 3.00 -4.75
CA ALA A 66 2.35 2.31 -3.54
C ALA A 66 1.51 3.21 -2.63
N GLY A 67 1.91 4.48 -2.44
CA GLY A 67 1.18 5.47 -1.68
C GLY A 67 -0.20 5.75 -2.26
N ILE A 68 -0.30 5.94 -3.58
CA ILE A 68 -1.58 6.13 -4.27
C ILE A 68 -2.48 4.90 -4.10
N VAL A 69 -1.95 3.68 -4.25
CA VAL A 69 -2.72 2.44 -4.10
C VAL A 69 -3.19 2.24 -2.66
N LEU A 70 -2.32 2.52 -1.67
CA LEU A 70 -2.68 2.47 -0.25
C LEU A 70 -3.81 3.46 0.06
N LEU A 71 -3.74 4.67 -0.47
CA LEU A 71 -4.80 5.68 -0.32
C LEU A 71 -6.09 5.27 -1.06
N ALA A 72 -5.98 4.68 -2.26
CA ALA A 72 -7.13 4.16 -3.00
C ALA A 72 -7.87 3.05 -2.22
N GLY A 73 -7.14 2.19 -1.50
CA GLY A 73 -7.76 1.21 -0.61
C GLY A 73 -8.57 1.82 0.53
N VAL A 74 -8.20 3.02 0.98
CA VAL A 74 -8.97 3.78 1.99
C VAL A 74 -10.16 4.49 1.35
N LEU A 75 -10.00 5.03 0.13
CA LEU A 75 -11.07 5.70 -0.61
C LEU A 75 -12.28 4.78 -0.88
N SER A 76 -12.06 3.49 -1.11
CA SER A 76 -13.13 2.48 -1.26
C SER A 76 -14.03 2.35 -0.02
N VAL A 77 -13.56 2.77 1.15
CA VAL A 77 -14.27 2.66 2.43
C VAL A 77 -15.04 3.94 2.77
N ILE A 78 -14.81 5.04 2.03
CA ILE A 78 -15.48 6.32 2.28
C ILE A 78 -16.79 6.38 1.47
N PRO A 79 -17.97 6.24 2.11
CA PRO A 79 -19.27 6.19 1.42
C PRO A 79 -19.69 7.50 0.73
N ALA A 80 -18.88 8.57 0.83
CA ALA A 80 -19.12 9.87 0.20
C ALA A 80 -18.47 10.03 -1.18
N MET A 81 -17.66 9.06 -1.64
CA MET A 81 -17.00 9.12 -2.94
C MET A 81 -17.95 8.61 -4.03
N GLY A 82 -18.28 9.46 -5.03
CA GLY A 82 -19.21 9.10 -6.09
C GLY A 82 -18.81 7.82 -6.86
N LYS A 83 -19.79 7.18 -7.52
CA LYS A 83 -19.66 5.89 -8.24
C LYS A 83 -18.42 5.74 -9.14
N TYR A 84 -17.92 6.84 -9.70
CA TYR A 84 -16.74 6.84 -10.57
C TYR A 84 -15.46 6.59 -9.75
N LEU A 85 -15.28 7.28 -8.62
CA LEU A 85 -14.13 7.08 -7.74
C LEU A 85 -14.15 5.72 -7.07
N GLU A 86 -15.33 5.20 -6.72
CA GLU A 86 -15.46 3.85 -6.15
C GLU A 86 -15.00 2.77 -7.15
N LYS A 87 -15.33 2.92 -8.44
CA LYS A 87 -14.83 2.03 -9.50
C LYS A 87 -13.32 2.12 -9.67
N LEU A 88 -12.76 3.34 -9.72
CA LEU A 88 -11.31 3.52 -9.84
C LEU A 88 -10.58 2.93 -8.63
N ALA A 89 -11.09 3.17 -7.42
CA ALA A 89 -10.53 2.63 -6.20
C ALA A 89 -10.54 1.10 -6.20
N LYS A 90 -11.66 0.46 -6.62
CA LYS A 90 -11.74 -1.00 -6.81
C LYS A 90 -10.68 -1.53 -7.78
N ILE A 91 -10.50 -0.87 -8.92
CA ILE A 91 -9.50 -1.25 -9.93
C ILE A 91 -8.09 -1.14 -9.34
N LEU A 92 -7.75 -0.02 -8.70
CA LEU A 92 -6.44 0.17 -8.05
C LEU A 92 -6.20 -0.86 -6.95
N THR A 93 -7.19 -1.17 -6.12
CA THR A 93 -7.06 -2.23 -5.11
C THR A 93 -6.89 -3.62 -5.73
N GLY A 94 -7.39 -3.88 -6.95
CA GLY A 94 -7.13 -5.12 -7.67
C GLY A 94 -5.64 -5.32 -8.00
N PHE A 95 -4.90 -4.23 -8.20
CA PHE A 95 -3.45 -4.26 -8.45
C PHE A 95 -2.60 -4.15 -7.17
N GLN A 96 -3.24 -4.09 -5.99
CA GLN A 96 -2.55 -3.93 -4.71
C GLN A 96 -1.54 -5.05 -4.44
N VAL A 97 -1.86 -6.29 -4.79
CA VAL A 97 -0.99 -7.46 -4.56
C VAL A 97 0.28 -7.39 -5.41
N PRO A 98 0.20 -7.31 -6.76
CA PRO A 98 1.41 -7.27 -7.58
C PRO A 98 2.25 -6.03 -7.26
N ILE A 99 1.62 -4.86 -7.03
CA ILE A 99 2.34 -3.64 -6.64
C ILE A 99 3.03 -3.82 -5.29
N GLY A 100 2.37 -4.44 -4.31
CA GLY A 100 2.95 -4.74 -3.01
C GLY A 100 4.19 -5.63 -3.10
N ILE A 101 4.12 -6.70 -3.90
CA ILE A 101 5.26 -7.62 -4.13
C ILE A 101 6.42 -6.88 -4.80
N ILE A 102 6.16 -6.15 -5.88
CA ILE A 102 7.21 -5.43 -6.63
C ILE A 102 7.86 -4.36 -5.75
N THR A 103 7.06 -3.59 -5.00
CA THR A 103 7.55 -2.56 -4.07
C THR A 103 8.42 -3.16 -2.97
N LEU A 104 8.04 -4.33 -2.47
CA LEU A 104 8.80 -5.05 -1.44
C LEU A 104 10.14 -5.56 -1.99
N ILE A 105 10.16 -6.15 -3.19
CA ILE A 105 11.40 -6.60 -3.86
C ILE A 105 12.35 -5.41 -4.07
N ILE A 106 11.85 -4.30 -4.58
CA ILE A 106 12.64 -3.08 -4.83
C ILE A 106 13.14 -2.47 -3.52
N GLY A 107 12.34 -2.53 -2.45
CA GLY A 107 12.74 -2.11 -1.11
C GLY A 107 13.91 -2.92 -0.57
N ILE A 108 13.86 -4.25 -0.70
CA ILE A 108 14.94 -5.15 -0.28
C ILE A 108 16.20 -4.94 -1.13
N MET A 109 16.04 -4.84 -2.45
CA MET A 109 17.15 -4.61 -3.39
C MET A 109 17.81 -3.24 -3.20
N GLY A 110 17.06 -2.26 -2.70
CA GLY A 110 17.56 -0.95 -2.31
C GLY A 110 18.16 -0.86 -0.91
N PHE A 111 18.09 -1.94 -0.14
CA PHE A 111 18.63 -2.05 1.21
C PHE A 111 19.94 -2.86 1.23
N LEU A 112 20.04 -3.88 0.37
CA LEU A 112 21.31 -4.52 -0.03
C LEU A 112 22.21 -3.53 -0.77
#